data_AF-A0A162AGP6-F1
#
_entry.id   AF-A0A162AGP6-F1
#
_cell.length_a   1.000
_cell.length_b   1.000
_cell.length_c   1.000
_cell.angle_alpha   90.00
_cell.angle_beta   90.00
_cell.angle_gamma   90.00
#
_symmetry.space_group_name_H-M   'P 1'
#
loop_
_entity.id
_entity.type
_entity.pdbx_description
1 polymer ?
#
loop_
_entity_poly.entity_id
_entity_poly.type
_entity_poly.pdbx_seq_one_letter_code
_entity_poly.pdbx_strand_id
1 'polypeptide(L)'
;MALDLLGFKTAAIEAIDVALSPLAVKSLETEERADALLKRAELRIGVSGKERLDDSVMQDLVESVKLKKENWKAFVLLGECYEKKEMKDEAVEAYESAIRVEPECKVAVKALDRLRD
;
A
#
# COMPACT_ATOMS: atom_id res chain seq x y z
N MET A 1 -25.63 6.34 -4.97
CA MET A 1 -24.62 5.43 -5.55
C MET A 1 -23.17 5.85 -5.26
N ALA A 2 -22.69 7.04 -5.63
CA ALA A 2 -21.29 7.42 -5.33
C ALA A 2 -21.01 7.71 -3.83
N LEU A 3 -21.96 8.36 -3.14
CA LEU A 3 -21.87 8.64 -1.69
C LEU A 3 -21.90 7.36 -0.85
N ASP A 4 -22.70 6.38 -1.27
CA ASP A 4 -22.79 5.08 -0.59
C ASP A 4 -21.45 4.34 -0.65
N LEU A 5 -20.81 4.32 -1.82
CA LEU A 5 -19.48 3.70 -1.99
C LEU A 5 -18.41 4.37 -1.12
N LEU A 6 -18.45 5.69 -1.00
CA LEU A 6 -17.55 6.43 -0.12
C LEU A 6 -17.77 6.04 1.35
N GLY A 7 -19.03 5.97 1.80
CA GLY A 7 -19.40 5.54 3.14
C GLY A 7 -18.96 4.11 3.46
N PHE A 8 -19.03 3.20 2.50
CA PHE A 8 -18.52 1.83 2.69
C PHE A 8 -17.00 1.79 2.85
N LYS A 9 -16.25 2.60 2.08
CA LYS A 9 -14.79 2.67 2.21
C LYS A 9 -14.37 3.25 3.55
N THR A 10 -15.04 4.29 4.05
CA THR A 10 -14.73 4.89 5.36
C THR A 10 -15.02 3.91 6.49
N ALA A 11 -16.16 3.23 6.47
CA ALA A 11 -16.49 2.21 7.47
C ALA A 11 -15.50 1.04 7.47
N ALA A 12 -15.02 0.64 6.28
CA ALA A 12 -13.99 -0.40 6.17
C ALA A 12 -12.64 0.04 6.77
N ILE A 13 -12.25 1.31 6.59
CA ILE A 13 -11.04 1.86 7.22
C ILE A 13 -11.17 1.83 8.74
N GLU A 14 -12.31 2.28 9.29
CA GLU A 14 -12.56 2.27 10.73
C GLU A 14 -12.49 0.85 11.33
N ALA A 15 -13.06 -0.14 10.64
CA ALA A 15 -12.98 -1.53 11.08
C ALA A 15 -11.53 -2.04 11.12
N ILE A 16 -10.72 -1.69 10.12
CA ILE A 16 -9.30 -2.06 10.08
C ILE A 16 -8.52 -1.31 11.18
N ASP A 17 -8.84 -0.04 11.45
CA ASP A 17 -8.21 0.72 12.55
C ASP A 17 -8.46 0.07 13.91
N VAL A 18 -9.68 -0.43 14.14
CA VAL A 18 -10.00 -1.21 15.35
C VAL A 18 -9.18 -2.50 15.41
N ALA A 19 -9.08 -3.24 14.30
CA ALA A 19 -8.31 -4.49 14.23
C ALA A 19 -6.80 -4.28 14.47
N LEU A 20 -6.26 -3.16 13.97
CA LEU A 20 -4.85 -2.77 14.14
C LEU A 20 -4.59 -2.01 15.46
N SER A 21 -5.59 -1.83 16.31
CA SER A 21 -5.41 -1.19 17.62
C SER A 21 -4.46 -1.99 18.53
N PRO A 22 -3.73 -1.36 19.46
CA PRO A 22 -2.78 -2.06 20.35
C PRO A 22 -3.38 -3.22 21.16
N LEU A 23 -4.71 -3.19 21.36
CA LEU A 23 -5.46 -4.20 22.09
C LEU A 23 -5.79 -5.42 21.22
N ALA A 24 -6.23 -5.19 19.98
CA ALA A 24 -6.68 -6.24 19.07
C ALA A 24 -5.55 -6.81 18.21
N VAL A 25 -4.55 -6.00 17.87
CA VAL A 25 -3.48 -6.38 16.93
C VAL A 25 -2.71 -7.61 17.41
N LYS A 26 -2.57 -7.79 18.73
CA LYS A 26 -1.87 -8.94 19.34
C LYS A 26 -2.53 -10.28 19.00
N SER A 27 -3.82 -10.28 18.68
CA SER A 27 -4.59 -11.48 18.31
C SER A 27 -4.52 -11.79 16.82
N LEU A 28 -3.96 -10.90 15.99
CA LEU A 28 -3.75 -11.12 14.56
C LEU A 28 -2.40 -11.78 14.33
N GLU A 29 -2.36 -12.70 13.36
CA GLU A 29 -1.10 -13.23 12.84
C GLU A 29 -0.33 -12.15 12.06
N THR A 30 0.99 -12.29 11.97
CA THR A 30 1.85 -11.32 11.25
C THR A 30 1.40 -11.08 9.82
N GLU A 31 1.00 -12.16 9.13
CA GLU A 31 0.48 -12.12 7.76
C GLU A 31 -0.84 -11.34 7.66
N GLU A 32 -1.76 -11.58 8.59
CA GLU A 32 -3.06 -10.89 8.64
C GLU A 32 -2.88 -9.40 8.92
N ARG A 33 -1.93 -9.04 9.80
CA ARG A 33 -1.57 -7.64 10.05
C ARG A 33 -1.04 -6.98 8.78
N ALA A 34 -0.15 -7.65 8.05
CA ALA A 34 0.43 -7.13 6.82
C ALA A 34 -0.65 -6.88 5.75
N ASP A 35 -1.57 -7.82 5.59
CA ASP A 35 -2.67 -7.73 4.63
C ASP A 35 -3.69 -6.65 5.04
N ALA A 36 -3.97 -6.50 6.34
CA ALA A 36 -4.82 -5.44 6.87
C ALA A 36 -4.23 -4.04 6.62
N LEU A 37 -2.93 -3.87 6.85
CA LEU A 37 -2.22 -2.62 6.57
C LEU A 37 -2.26 -2.26 5.08
N LEU A 38 -1.97 -3.22 4.19
CA LEU A 38 -2.13 -3.02 2.75
C LEU A 38 -3.57 -2.60 2.41
N LYS A 39 -4.56 -3.29 2.99
CA LYS A 39 -5.96 -3.00 2.68
C LYS A 39 -6.38 -1.61 3.13
N ARG A 40 -5.91 -1.17 4.29
CA ARG A 40 -6.14 0.19 4.78
C ARG A 40 -5.51 1.23 3.84
N ALA A 41 -4.28 1.01 3.39
CA ALA A 41 -3.61 1.87 2.42
C ALA A 41 -4.41 1.98 1.11
N GLU A 42 -4.84 0.85 0.51
CA GLU A 42 -5.66 0.84 -0.71
C GLU A 42 -6.96 1.65 -0.56
N LEU A 43 -7.64 1.48 0.58
CA LEU A 43 -8.90 2.18 0.86
C LEU A 43 -8.66 3.68 1.02
N ARG A 44 -7.63 4.09 1.75
CA ARG A 44 -7.25 5.50 1.94
C ARG A 44 -6.92 6.17 0.61
N ILE A 45 -6.15 5.52 -0.26
CA ILE A 45 -5.87 6.00 -1.62
C ILE A 45 -7.17 6.15 -2.41
N GLY A 46 -8.07 5.17 -2.30
CA GLY A 46 -9.36 5.17 -2.97
C GLY A 46 -10.37 6.20 -2.45
N VAL A 47 -10.15 6.78 -1.26
CA VAL A 47 -10.97 7.83 -0.63
C VAL A 47 -10.38 9.21 -0.89
N SER A 48 -9.08 9.38 -0.65
CA SER A 48 -8.37 10.66 -0.76
C SER A 48 -7.98 11.00 -2.21
N GLY A 49 -8.09 10.03 -3.12
CA GLY A 49 -7.62 10.15 -4.50
C GLY A 49 -6.10 9.94 -4.58
N LYS A 50 -5.61 9.54 -5.76
CA LYS A 50 -4.17 9.30 -5.97
C LYS A 50 -3.33 10.55 -5.65
N GLU A 51 -3.86 11.78 -5.72
CA GLU A 51 -3.12 13.01 -5.38
C GLU A 51 -2.76 13.15 -3.89
N ARG A 52 -3.47 12.48 -2.98
CA ARG A 52 -3.19 12.54 -1.54
C ARG A 52 -2.60 11.22 -1.04
N LEU A 53 -1.42 10.90 -1.52
CA LEU A 53 -0.55 9.91 -0.86
C LEU A 53 0.08 10.59 0.36
N ASP A 54 -0.63 10.52 1.48
CA ASP A 54 -0.15 11.06 2.75
C ASP A 54 0.85 10.10 3.45
N ASP A 55 1.50 10.60 4.50
CA ASP A 55 2.49 9.82 5.26
C ASP A 55 1.87 8.58 5.92
N SER A 56 0.57 8.57 6.17
CA SER A 56 -0.10 7.44 6.81
C SER A 56 -0.24 6.27 5.84
N VAL A 57 -0.57 6.53 4.57
CA VAL A 57 -0.55 5.52 3.50
C VAL A 57 0.86 4.92 3.36
N MET A 58 1.89 5.77 3.35
CA MET A 58 3.27 5.30 3.24
C MET A 58 3.68 4.45 4.46
N GLN A 59 3.32 4.85 5.68
CA GLN A 59 3.57 4.06 6.89
C GLN A 59 2.91 2.68 6.83
N ASP A 60 1.65 2.62 6.40
CA ASP A 60 0.93 1.35 6.24
C ASP A 60 1.64 0.42 5.27
N LEU A 61 2.08 0.94 4.13
CA LEU A 61 2.78 0.18 3.10
C LEU A 61 4.16 -0.29 3.57
N VAL A 62 4.95 0.58 4.21
CA VAL A 62 6.27 0.24 4.76
C VAL A 62 6.15 -0.87 5.81
N GLU A 63 5.17 -0.78 6.70
CA GLU A 63 4.98 -1.80 7.73
C GLU A 63 4.46 -3.11 7.10
N SER A 64 3.57 -3.03 6.11
CA SER A 64 3.10 -4.21 5.37
C SER A 64 4.25 -4.99 4.72
N VAL A 65 5.16 -4.31 4.01
CA VAL A 65 6.30 -4.99 3.34
C VAL A 65 7.36 -5.51 4.33
N LYS A 66 7.46 -4.92 5.53
CA LYS A 66 8.32 -5.43 6.60
C LYS A 66 7.79 -6.71 7.20
N LEU A 67 6.47 -6.76 7.43
CA LEU A 67 5.80 -7.92 8.01
C LEU A 67 5.67 -9.06 6.99
N LYS A 68 5.41 -8.73 5.71
CA LYS A 68 5.22 -9.69 4.62
C LYS A 68 5.95 -9.25 3.36
N LYS A 69 7.12 -9.87 3.14
CA LYS A 69 7.98 -9.59 1.96
C LYS A 69 7.43 -10.12 0.65
N GLU A 70 6.37 -10.92 0.67
CA GLU A 70 5.72 -11.48 -0.52
C GLU A 70 4.56 -10.62 -1.03
N ASN A 71 4.33 -9.45 -0.42
CA ASN A 71 3.25 -8.57 -0.81
C ASN A 71 3.66 -7.61 -1.94
N TRP A 72 3.72 -8.13 -3.17
CA TRP A 72 4.11 -7.34 -4.35
C TRP A 72 3.22 -6.11 -4.56
N LYS A 73 1.94 -6.16 -4.18
CA LYS A 73 1.02 -5.02 -4.27
C LYS A 73 1.44 -3.87 -3.35
N ALA A 74 1.88 -4.20 -2.13
CA ALA A 74 2.38 -3.20 -1.20
C ALA A 74 3.65 -2.52 -1.75
N PHE A 75 4.56 -3.28 -2.37
CA PHE A 75 5.72 -2.72 -3.07
C PHE A 75 5.35 -1.81 -4.24
N VAL A 76 4.37 -2.20 -5.08
CA VAL A 76 3.88 -1.35 -6.18
C VAL A 76 3.33 -0.02 -5.65
N LEU A 77 2.47 -0.06 -4.64
CA LEU A 77 1.89 1.15 -4.06
C LEU A 77 2.95 2.01 -3.37
N LEU A 78 3.96 1.40 -2.75
CA LEU A 78 5.10 2.11 -2.16
C LEU A 78 5.91 2.83 -3.24
N GLY A 79 6.16 2.19 -4.39
CA GLY A 79 6.78 2.82 -5.55
C GLY A 79 5.99 4.01 -6.07
N GLU A 80 4.66 3.88 -6.17
CA GLU A 80 3.78 5.00 -6.56
C GLU A 80 3.85 6.17 -5.55
N CYS A 81 3.96 5.86 -4.25
CA CYS A 81 4.15 6.86 -3.19
C CYS A 81 5.50 7.59 -3.34
N TYR A 82 6.57 6.86 -3.59
CA TYR A 82 7.89 7.46 -3.77
C TYR A 82 7.97 8.30 -5.05
N GLU A 83 7.38 7.86 -6.17
CA GLU A 83 7.29 8.67 -7.39
C GLU A 83 6.59 10.01 -7.13
N LYS A 84 5.49 10.01 -6.36
CA LYS A 84 4.79 11.25 -6.02
C LYS A 84 5.58 12.19 -5.13
N LYS A 85 6.52 11.65 -4.35
CA LYS A 85 7.45 12.43 -3.53
C LYS A 85 8.74 12.78 -4.27
N GLU A 86 8.83 12.51 -5.57
CA GLU A 86 10.04 12.69 -6.40
C GLU A 86 11.26 11.90 -5.88
N MET A 87 11.02 10.87 -5.07
CA MET A 87 12.02 9.96 -4.51
C MET A 87 12.30 8.83 -5.51
N LYS A 88 13.01 9.17 -6.58
CA LYS A 88 13.17 8.30 -7.76
C LYS A 88 13.89 6.98 -7.44
N ASP A 89 14.94 7.04 -6.62
CA ASP A 89 15.75 5.86 -6.30
C ASP A 89 14.96 4.85 -5.46
N GLU A 90 14.26 5.32 -4.42
CA GLU A 90 13.41 4.48 -3.58
C GLU A 90 12.21 3.92 -4.35
N ALA A 91 11.67 4.67 -5.32
CA ALA A 91 10.63 4.17 -6.20
C ALA A 91 11.14 3.01 -7.07
N VAL A 92 12.33 3.13 -7.65
CA VAL A 92 12.96 2.05 -8.43
C VAL A 92 13.17 0.81 -7.56
N GLU A 93 13.73 0.95 -6.36
CA GLU A 93 13.94 -0.19 -5.45
C GLU A 93 12.62 -0.90 -5.07
N ALA A 94 11.56 -0.12 -4.84
CA ALA A 94 10.24 -0.65 -4.53
C ALA A 94 9.66 -1.45 -5.70
N TYR A 95 9.72 -0.90 -6.93
CA TYR A 95 9.22 -1.61 -8.11
C TYR A 95 10.05 -2.84 -8.47
N GLU A 96 11.38 -2.79 -8.30
CA GLU A 96 12.22 -3.98 -8.45
C GLU A 96 11.85 -5.06 -7.43
N SER A 97 11.55 -4.68 -6.19
CA SER A 97 11.07 -5.61 -5.16
C SER A 97 9.73 -6.23 -5.54
N ALA A 98 8.81 -5.46 -6.12
CA ALA A 98 7.55 -5.98 -6.64
C ALA A 98 7.79 -7.04 -7.74
N ILE A 99 8.70 -6.78 -8.69
CA ILE A 99 9.02 -7.73 -9.78
C ILE A 99 9.74 -8.97 -9.26
N ARG A 100 10.60 -8.83 -8.24
CA ARG A 100 11.25 -9.99 -7.60
C ARG A 100 10.24 -10.97 -7.01
N VAL A 101 9.12 -10.46 -6.49
CA VAL A 101 8.04 -11.26 -5.91
C VAL A 101 7.05 -11.74 -6.97
N GLU A 102 6.65 -10.86 -7.89
CA GLU A 102 5.72 -11.12 -8.98
C GLU A 102 6.33 -10.66 -10.30
N PRO A 103 7.07 -11.55 -11.00
CA PRO A 103 7.75 -11.20 -12.25
C PRO A 103 6.82 -10.71 -13.36
N GLU A 104 5.54 -11.09 -13.33
CA GLU A 104 4.54 -10.65 -14.32
C GLU A 104 3.86 -9.32 -13.95
N CYS A 105 4.35 -8.61 -12.93
CA CYS A 105 3.79 -7.33 -12.49
C CYS A 105 3.99 -6.22 -13.54
N LYS A 106 3.05 -6.14 -14.50
CA LYS A 106 3.07 -5.16 -15.60
C LYS A 106 3.12 -3.70 -15.13
N VAL A 107 2.57 -3.42 -13.94
CA VAL A 107 2.58 -2.06 -13.36
C VAL A 107 4.00 -1.67 -12.96
N ALA A 108 4.70 -2.54 -12.23
CA ALA A 108 6.07 -2.30 -11.81
C ALA A 108 7.04 -2.23 -12.99
N VAL A 109 6.90 -3.12 -13.99
CA VAL A 109 7.73 -3.10 -15.21
C VAL A 109 7.58 -1.76 -15.94
N LYS A 110 6.35 -1.34 -16.22
CA LYS A 110 6.09 -0.06 -16.90
C LYS A 110 6.57 1.16 -16.10
N ALA A 111 6.50 1.09 -14.77
CA ALA A 111 6.99 2.16 -13.92
C ALA A 111 8.53 2.24 -13.97
N LEU A 112 9.23 1.10 -13.93
CA LEU A 112 10.68 1.06 -14.09
C LEU A 112 11.14 1.55 -15.44
N ASP A 113 10.46 1.17 -16.53
CA ASP A 113 10.79 1.66 -17.87
C ASP A 113 10.73 3.21 -17.89
N ARG A 114 9.61 3.79 -17.42
CA ARG A 114 9.43 5.25 -17.31
C ARG A 114 10.48 5.92 -16.43
N LEU A 115 10.91 5.28 -15.34
CA LEU A 115 11.87 5.85 -14.40
C LEU A 115 13.32 5.67 -14.85
N ARG A 116 13.62 4.78 -15.79
CA ARG A 116 14.98 4.57 -16.27
C ARG A 116 15.29 5.31 -17.57
N ASP A 117 14.25 5.79 -18.25
CA ASP A 117 14.34 6.82 -19.30
C ASP A 117 14.74 8.20 -18.74
#